data_AF-G2PH45-F1
#
_entry.id   AF-G2PH45-F1
#
_cell.length_a   1.000
_cell.length_b   1.000
_cell.length_c   1.000
_cell.angle_alpha   90.00
_cell.angle_beta   90.00
_cell.angle_gamma   90.00
#
_symmetry.space_group_name_H-M   'P 1'
#
loop_
_entity.id
_entity.type
_entity.pdbx_description
1 polymer ?
#
loop_
_entity_poly.entity_id
_entity_poly.type
_entity_poly.pdbx_seq_one_letter_code
_entity_poly.pdbx_strand_id
1 'polypeptide(L)'
;MTAQPVDRHQPEPRVPRTIGGISEALRGARRAQFFAEVLAAEQGPELDATLTEWWGRAMLDSDPQRGRIHAAAEAGTLPTTSWDEIARRRRANGGAMPGE
;
A
#
# COMPACT_ATOMS: atom_id res chain seq x y z
N MET A 1 19.94 26.34 -15.25
CA MET A 1 19.63 25.20 -14.36
C MET A 1 18.76 24.23 -15.13
N THR A 2 19.31 23.08 -15.54
CA THR A 2 18.53 22.00 -16.17
C THR A 2 18.23 20.94 -15.11
N ALA A 3 16.95 20.68 -14.87
CA ALA A 3 16.52 19.57 -14.03
C ALA A 3 16.71 18.28 -14.83
N GLN A 4 17.71 17.47 -14.46
CA GLN A 4 17.78 16.11 -14.99
C GLN A 4 16.70 15.25 -14.30
N PRO A 5 16.03 14.35 -15.04
CA PRO A 5 15.11 13.41 -14.43
C PRO A 5 15.91 12.52 -13.48
N VAL A 6 15.50 12.48 -12.22
CA VAL A 6 16.00 11.46 -11.30
C VAL A 6 15.38 10.16 -11.78
N ASP A 7 16.18 9.29 -12.39
CA ASP A 7 15.78 7.91 -12.67
C ASP A 7 15.58 7.21 -11.32
N ARG A 8 14.38 7.36 -10.77
CA ARG A 8 13.92 6.54 -9.66
C ARG A 8 13.70 5.18 -10.28
N HIS A 9 14.68 4.29 -10.17
CA HIS A 9 14.43 2.86 -10.21
C HIS A 9 13.33 2.58 -9.17
N GLN A 10 12.07 2.64 -9.61
CA GLN A 10 10.97 2.15 -8.82
C GLN A 10 11.12 0.64 -8.91
N PRO A 11 11.49 -0.06 -7.82
CA PRO A 11 11.49 -1.50 -7.85
C PRO A 11 10.11 -1.93 -8.33
N GLU A 12 10.07 -2.88 -9.26
CA GLU A 12 8.79 -3.38 -9.76
C GLU A 12 7.89 -3.71 -8.56
N PRO A 13 6.60 -3.33 -8.62
CA PRO A 13 5.71 -3.58 -7.50
C PRO A 13 5.71 -5.08 -7.20
N ARG A 14 5.95 -5.44 -5.93
CA ARG A 14 6.02 -6.85 -5.48
C ARG A 14 4.79 -7.65 -5.87
N VAL A 15 3.65 -6.98 -5.97
CA VAL A 15 2.37 -7.54 -6.43
C VAL A 15 2.00 -6.87 -7.75
N PRO A 16 1.91 -7.61 -8.86
CA PRO A 16 1.33 -7.10 -10.09
C PRO A 16 -0.10 -6.59 -9.88
N ARG A 17 -0.45 -5.44 -10.48
CA ARG A 17 -1.82 -4.87 -10.42
C ARG A 17 -2.78 -5.59 -11.36
N THR A 18 -2.96 -6.88 -11.14
CA THR A 18 -3.92 -7.72 -11.84
C THR A 18 -4.77 -8.49 -10.84
N ILE A 19 -5.98 -8.90 -11.21
CA ILE A 19 -6.84 -9.72 -10.34
C ILE A 19 -6.09 -10.98 -9.88
N GLY A 20 -5.36 -11.63 -10.80
CA GLY A 20 -4.53 -12.80 -10.49
C GLY A 20 -3.45 -12.49 -9.46
N GLY A 21 -2.60 -11.48 -9.73
CA GLY A 21 -1.50 -11.09 -8.85
C GLY A 21 -1.96 -10.68 -7.46
N ILE A 22 -3.04 -9.90 -7.38
CA ILE A 22 -3.67 -9.53 -6.10
C ILE A 22 -4.15 -10.78 -5.37
N SER A 23 -4.90 -11.66 -6.03
CA SER A 23 -5.46 -12.86 -5.38
C SER A 23 -4.41 -13.83 -4.84
N GLU A 24 -3.27 -13.96 -5.52
CA GLU A 24 -2.16 -14.85 -5.14
C GLU A 24 -1.37 -14.32 -3.94
N ALA A 25 -1.27 -12.99 -3.84
CA ALA A 25 -0.58 -12.31 -2.74
C ALA A 25 -1.38 -12.30 -1.42
N LEU A 26 -2.71 -12.43 -1.46
CA LEU A 26 -3.56 -12.38 -0.29
C LEU A 26 -3.48 -13.66 0.56
N ARG A 27 -3.45 -13.50 1.89
CA ARG A 27 -3.37 -14.62 2.85
C ARG A 27 -4.70 -14.91 3.57
N GLY A 28 -4.86 -16.15 4.01
CA GLY A 28 -6.01 -16.59 4.81
C GLY A 28 -7.33 -16.44 4.05
N ALA A 29 -8.39 -16.03 4.75
CA ALA A 29 -9.73 -15.88 4.17
C ALA A 29 -9.87 -14.69 3.20
N ARG A 30 -8.85 -13.81 3.11
CA ARG A 30 -8.92 -12.59 2.30
C ARG A 30 -9.08 -12.85 0.81
N ARG A 31 -8.53 -13.95 0.29
CA ARG A 31 -8.69 -14.29 -1.13
C ARG A 31 -10.16 -14.49 -1.52
N ALA A 32 -10.94 -15.13 -0.65
CA ALA A 32 -12.37 -15.34 -0.89
C ALA A 32 -13.15 -14.02 -0.80
N GLN A 33 -12.83 -13.17 0.18
CA GLN A 33 -13.43 -11.83 0.33
C GLN A 33 -13.14 -10.94 -0.87
N PHE A 34 -11.89 -10.94 -1.35
CA PHE A 34 -11.48 -10.22 -2.54
C PHE A 34 -12.33 -10.60 -3.76
N PHE A 35 -12.48 -11.90 -4.02
CA PHE A 35 -13.32 -12.33 -5.14
C PHE A 35 -14.80 -11.97 -4.94
N ALA A 36 -15.32 -12.06 -3.71
CA ALA A 36 -16.70 -11.66 -3.43
C ALA A 36 -16.94 -10.17 -3.76
N GLU A 37 -16.03 -9.28 -3.36
CA GLU A 37 -16.15 -7.85 -3.62
C GLU A 37 -15.92 -7.50 -5.10
N VAL A 38 -14.92 -8.10 -5.75
CA VAL A 38 -14.66 -7.87 -7.19
C VAL A 38 -15.82 -8.35 -8.07
N LEU A 39 -16.47 -9.45 -7.71
CA LEU A 39 -17.62 -9.96 -8.45
C LEU A 39 -18.91 -9.17 -8.17
N ALA A 40 -18.96 -8.41 -7.07
CA ALA A 40 -20.11 -7.59 -6.71
C ALA A 40 -20.02 -6.15 -7.27
N ALA A 41 -18.81 -5.63 -7.46
CA ALA A 41 -18.58 -4.26 -7.92
C ALA A 41 -19.04 -4.03 -9.37
N GLU A 42 -19.68 -2.88 -9.62
CA GLU A 42 -19.99 -2.46 -10.98
C GLU A 42 -18.71 -2.08 -11.74
N GLN A 43 -18.74 -2.31 -13.06
CA GLN A 43 -17.62 -1.95 -13.93
C GLN A 43 -17.43 -0.43 -13.96
N GLY A 44 -16.18 0.02 -13.88
CA GLY A 44 -15.82 1.43 -13.87
C GLY A 44 -15.21 1.85 -12.52
N PRO A 45 -15.46 3.07 -12.04
CA PRO A 45 -14.78 3.62 -10.86
C PRO A 45 -14.92 2.78 -9.58
N GLU A 46 -16.03 2.06 -9.40
CA GLU A 46 -16.23 1.19 -8.24
C GLU A 46 -15.24 0.01 -8.27
N LEU A 47 -15.20 -0.74 -9.38
CA LEU A 47 -14.22 -1.81 -9.57
C LEU A 47 -12.77 -1.31 -9.44
N ASP A 48 -12.44 -0.13 -9.99
CA ASP A 48 -11.11 0.45 -9.88
C ASP A 48 -10.73 0.77 -8.42
N ALA A 49 -11.67 1.28 -7.63
CA ALA A 49 -11.48 1.55 -6.21
C ALA A 49 -11.28 0.24 -5.43
N THR A 50 -12.13 -0.77 -5.66
CA THR A 50 -12.00 -2.11 -5.06
C THR A 50 -10.63 -2.71 -5.38
N LEU A 51 -10.20 -2.70 -6.65
CA LEU A 51 -8.90 -3.24 -7.04
C LEU A 51 -7.74 -2.45 -6.40
N THR A 52 -7.85 -1.13 -6.29
CA THR A 52 -6.82 -0.29 -5.65
C THR A 52 -6.67 -0.61 -4.17
N GLU A 53 -7.78 -0.73 -3.44
CA GLU A 53 -7.78 -1.08 -2.03
C GLU A 53 -7.18 -2.47 -1.79
N TRP A 54 -7.65 -3.46 -2.54
CA TRP A 54 -7.17 -4.83 -2.40
C TRP A 54 -5.71 -5.01 -2.82
N TRP A 55 -5.24 -4.23 -3.79
CA TRP A 55 -3.82 -4.19 -4.13
C TRP A 55 -2.97 -3.66 -2.96
N GLY A 56 -3.44 -2.63 -2.24
CA GLY A 56 -2.79 -2.14 -1.03
C GLY A 56 -2.66 -3.22 0.04
N ARG A 57 -3.74 -3.98 0.28
CA ARG A 57 -3.75 -5.12 1.22
C ARG A 57 -2.79 -6.22 0.77
N ALA A 58 -2.78 -6.56 -0.52
CA ALA A 58 -1.88 -7.55 -1.09
C ALA A 58 -0.40 -7.15 -0.97
N MET A 59 -0.07 -5.87 -1.17
CA MET A 59 1.29 -5.34 -1.00
C MET A 59 1.80 -5.45 0.44
N LEU A 60 0.90 -5.30 1.42
CA LEU A 60 1.20 -5.49 2.85
C LEU A 60 1.35 -6.97 3.21
N ASP A 61 0.46 -7.83 2.71
CA ASP A 61 0.53 -9.28 2.95
C ASP A 61 1.78 -9.91 2.30
N SER A 62 2.28 -9.33 1.21
CA SER A 62 3.51 -9.72 0.50
C SER A 62 4.78 -9.06 1.05
N ASP A 63 4.69 -8.22 2.08
CA ASP A 63 5.87 -7.57 2.64
C ASP A 63 6.76 -8.60 3.37
N PRO A 64 8.04 -8.76 2.98
CA PRO A 64 8.95 -9.72 3.62
C PRO A 64 9.20 -9.40 5.11
N GLN A 65 9.06 -8.13 5.52
CA GLN A 65 9.22 -7.69 6.90
C GLN A 65 7.92 -7.75 7.71
N ARG A 66 6.80 -8.15 7.12
CA ARG A 66 5.47 -8.16 7.78
C ARG A 66 5.50 -8.84 9.14
N GLY A 67 6.10 -10.04 9.25
CA GLY A 67 6.15 -10.79 10.50
C GLY A 67 6.91 -10.04 11.59
N ARG A 68 8.07 -9.47 11.24
CA ARG A 68 8.87 -8.64 12.15
C ARG A 68 8.11 -7.39 12.60
N ILE A 69 7.46 -6.69 11.66
CA ILE A 69 6.70 -5.47 11.94
C ILE A 69 5.52 -5.79 12.86
N HIS A 70 4.79 -6.87 12.60
CA HIS A 70 3.66 -7.31 13.44
C HIS A 70 4.12 -7.62 14.87
N ALA A 71 5.17 -8.42 15.01
CA ALA A 71 5.73 -8.75 16.32
C ALA A 71 6.21 -7.50 17.09
N ALA A 72 6.86 -6.56 16.40
CA ALA A 72 7.28 -5.29 17.00
C ALA A 72 6.09 -4.41 17.42
N ALA A 73 4.98 -4.46 16.66
CA ALA A 73 3.75 -3.76 17.01
C ALA A 73 3.12 -4.34 18.28
N GLU A 74 2.98 -5.67 18.34
CA GLU A 74 2.46 -6.39 19.51
C GLU A 74 3.32 -6.18 20.75
N ALA A 75 4.64 -6.13 20.58
CA ALA A 75 5.58 -5.86 21.67
C ALA A 75 5.66 -4.37 22.07
N GLY A 76 5.02 -3.46 21.34
CA GLY A 76 5.10 -2.02 21.59
C GLY A 76 6.48 -1.41 21.30
N THR A 77 7.28 -2.04 20.44
CA THR A 77 8.67 -1.65 20.13
C THR A 77 8.83 -1.06 18.73
N LEU A 78 7.74 -0.66 18.07
CA LEU A 78 7.83 0.02 16.79
C LEU A 78 8.57 1.36 16.96
N PRO A 79 9.46 1.74 16.03
CA PRO A 79 10.05 3.07 16.02
C PRO A 79 8.95 4.12 15.96
N THR A 80 8.96 5.05 16.90
CA THR A 80 8.06 6.20 16.91
C THR A 80 8.73 7.39 16.24
N THR A 81 7.93 8.33 15.76
CA THR A 81 8.38 9.61 15.24
C THR A 81 7.44 10.69 15.72
N SER A 82 7.91 11.93 15.82
CA SER A 82 7.03 13.06 16.13
C SER A 82 6.15 13.44 14.94
N TRP A 83 5.03 14.09 15.22
CA TRP A 83 4.16 14.67 14.19
C TRP A 83 4.85 15.75 13.38
N ASP A 84 5.69 16.58 14.02
CA ASP A 84 6.49 17.60 13.33
C ASP A 84 7.41 16.99 12.28
N GLU A 85 8.00 15.83 12.60
CA GLU A 85 8.86 15.12 11.68
C GLU A 85 8.10 14.55 10.48
N ILE A 86 6.90 14.02 10.72
CA ILE A 86 6.00 13.57 9.63
C ILE A 86 5.62 14.75 8.74
N ALA A 87 5.22 15.88 9.33
CA ALA A 87 4.82 17.08 8.59
C ALA A 87 5.98 17.63 7.75
N ARG A 88 7.20 17.66 8.31
CA ARG A 88 8.42 18.05 7.61
C ARG A 88 8.67 17.16 6.38
N ARG A 89 8.61 15.84 6.54
CA ARG A 89 8.81 14.88 5.44
C ARG A 89 7.74 14.99 4.36
N ARG A 90 6.48 15.15 4.75
CA ARG A 90 5.35 15.26 3.80
C ARG A 90 5.48 16.51 2.93
N ARG A 91 5.80 17.66 3.54
CA ARG A 91 6.06 18.91 2.80
C ARG A 91 7.29 18.80 1.90
N ALA A 92 8.38 18.20 2.36
CA ALA A 92 9.57 17.95 1.54
C ALA A 92 9.26 17.07 0.30
N ASN A 93 8.27 16.19 0.41
CA ASN A 93 7.77 15.35 -0.67
C ASN A 93 6.67 16.01 -1.52
N GLY A 94 6.33 17.28 -1.27
CA GLY A 94 5.33 18.04 -2.03
C GLY A 94 3.87 17.73 -1.68
N GLY A 95 3.59 17.06 -0.56
CA GLY A 95 2.23 16.78 -0.10
C GLY A 95 1.67 17.86 0.82
N ALA A 96 0.41 18.26 0.62
CA ALA A 96 -0.36 19.11 1.55
C ALA A 96 -0.73 18.33 2.82
N MET A 97 -0.82 18.97 3.99
CA MET A 97 -1.23 18.29 5.23
C MET A 97 -2.73 17.91 5.20
N PRO A 98 -3.17 16.88 5.96
CA PRO A 98 -4.60 16.63 6.09
C PRO A 98 -5.25 17.80 6.85
N GLY A 99 -6.18 18.51 6.19
CA GLY A 99 -6.90 19.65 6.77
C GLY A 99 -6.42 21.04 6.33
N GLU A 100 -5.42 21.11 5.45
CA GLU A 100 -5.13 22.28 4.60
C GLU A 100 -5.91 22.18 3.28
#